data_AF-A0A2W7AZ83-F1
#
_entry.id   AF-A0A2W7AZ83-F1
#
_cell.length_a   1.000
_cell.length_b   1.000
_cell.length_c   1.000
_cell.angle_alpha   90.00
_cell.angle_beta   90.00
_cell.angle_gamma   90.00
#
_symmetry.space_group_name_H-M   'P 1'
#
loop_
_entity.id
_entity.type
_entity.pdbx_description
1 polymer ?
#
loop_
_entity_poly.entity_id
_entity_poly.type
_entity_poly.pdbx_seq_one_letter_code
_entity_poly.pdbx_strand_id
1 'polypeptide(L)'
;MAPLLAAHLSGTPLSAAHLAQLLAWELADPRRAAAWGITPANGEAQLQERLHWLQALVPHHRSLPLPPAPMERYLELYWRLWLPLAL
;
A
#
# COMPACT_ATOMS: atom_id res chain seq x y z
N MET A 1 7.30 -6.48 3.26
CA MET A 1 6.16 -5.71 2.71
C MET A 1 5.99 -5.94 1.22
N ALA A 2 6.97 -5.61 0.37
CA ALA A 2 6.86 -5.75 -1.09
C ALA A 2 6.39 -7.15 -1.57
N PRO A 3 6.81 -8.28 -0.99
CA PRO A 3 6.28 -9.61 -1.38
C PRO A 3 4.78 -9.79 -1.10
N LEU A 4 4.26 -9.23 0.00
CA LEU A 4 2.83 -9.27 0.32
C LEU A 4 2.04 -8.41 -0.67
N LEU A 5 2.55 -7.22 -1.01
CA LEU A 5 1.93 -6.34 -1.99
C LEU A 5 1.92 -6.96 -3.39
N ALA A 6 3.02 -7.62 -3.79
CA ALA A 6 3.09 -8.32 -5.06
C ALA A 6 2.10 -9.49 -5.13
N ALA A 7 1.96 -10.27 -4.05
CA ALA A 7 0.97 -11.35 -3.96
C ALA A 7 -0.47 -10.82 -4.06
N HIS A 8 -0.76 -9.69 -3.42
CA HIS A 8 -2.06 -9.02 -3.53
C HIS A 8 -2.36 -8.62 -4.98
N LEU A 9 -1.39 -7.99 -5.65
CA LEU A 9 -1.52 -7.58 -7.06
C LEU A 9 -1.69 -8.75 -8.02
N SER A 10 -1.14 -9.92 -7.71
CA SER A 10 -1.32 -11.14 -8.50
C SER A 10 -2.69 -11.80 -8.30
N GLY A 11 -3.60 -11.18 -7.53
CA GLY A 11 -4.93 -11.72 -7.23
C GLY A 11 -4.94 -12.70 -6.06
N THR A 12 -3.86 -12.82 -5.30
CA THR A 12 -3.83 -13.65 -4.09
C THR A 12 -4.47 -12.88 -2.94
N PRO A 13 -5.59 -13.36 -2.36
CA PRO A 13 -6.20 -12.68 -1.23
C PRO A 13 -5.25 -12.69 -0.02
N LEU A 14 -5.08 -11.52 0.60
CA LEU A 14 -4.33 -11.41 1.85
C LEU A 14 -5.16 -11.98 3.00
N SER A 15 -4.55 -12.88 3.78
CA SER A 15 -5.15 -13.41 5.00
C SER A 15 -5.20 -12.33 6.09
N ALA A 16 -6.00 -12.55 7.13
CA ALA A 16 -6.02 -11.69 8.32
C ALA A 16 -4.61 -11.53 8.94
N ALA A 17 -3.79 -12.58 8.92
CA ALA A 17 -2.42 -12.52 9.41
C ALA A 17 -1.53 -11.61 8.54
N HIS A 18 -1.69 -11.64 7.21
CA HIS A 18 -0.98 -10.73 6.31
C HIS A 18 -1.38 -9.26 6.53
N LEU A 19 -2.68 -9.01 6.75
CA LEU A 19 -3.18 -7.68 7.06
C LEU A 19 -2.65 -7.16 8.40
N ALA A 20 -2.66 -7.99 9.44
CA ALA A 20 -2.07 -7.66 10.74
C ALA A 20 -0.57 -7.36 10.63
N GLN A 21 0.17 -8.10 9.80
CA GLN A 21 1.59 -7.85 9.55
C GLN A 21 1.83 -6.52 8.83
N LEU A 22 1.00 -6.16 7.85
CA LEU A 22 1.06 -4.86 7.18
C LEU A 22 0.75 -3.72 8.16
N LEU A 23 -0.23 -3.90 9.05
CA LEU A 23 -0.57 -2.93 10.09
C LEU A 23 0.55 -2.73 11.09
N ALA A 24 1.15 -3.81 11.56
CA ALA A 24 2.31 -3.74 12.45
C ALA A 24 3.48 -2.99 11.78
N TRP A 25 3.71 -3.19 10.48
CA TRP A 25 4.73 -2.46 9.74
C TRP A 25 4.43 -0.96 9.63
N GLU A 26 3.17 -0.58 9.44
CA GLU A 26 2.79 0.84 9.40
C GLU A 26 2.93 1.51 10.77
N LEU A 27 2.43 0.86 11.82
CA LEU A 27 2.49 1.39 13.18
C LEU A 27 3.92 1.38 13.76
N ALA A 28 4.84 0.61 13.19
CA ALA A 28 6.25 0.61 13.59
C ALA A 28 6.95 1.96 13.30
N ASP A 29 6.43 2.77 12.37
CA ASP A 29 6.89 4.14 12.15
C ASP A 29 5.81 5.13 12.60
N PRO A 30 5.86 5.61 13.84
CA PRO A 30 4.81 6.45 14.40
C PRO A 30 4.69 7.79 13.67
N ARG A 31 5.76 8.30 13.05
CA ARG A 31 5.71 9.55 12.29
C ARG A 31 4.93 9.35 10.99
N ARG A 32 5.19 8.25 10.29
CA ARG A 32 4.47 7.89 9.08
C ARG A 32 3.01 7.56 9.38
N ALA A 33 2.75 6.77 10.42
CA ALA A 33 1.39 6.47 10.85
C ALA A 33 0.61 7.75 11.19
N ALA A 34 1.22 8.69 11.92
CA ALA A 34 0.61 9.98 12.21
C ALA A 34 0.36 10.83 10.96
N ALA A 35 1.32 10.90 10.03
CA ALA A 35 1.18 11.64 8.77
C ALA A 35 0.01 11.12 7.91
N TRP A 36 -0.29 9.83 8.00
CA TRP A 36 -1.40 9.20 7.28
C TRP A 36 -2.68 9.03 8.12
N GLY A 37 -2.70 9.53 9.36
CA GLY A 37 -3.85 9.36 10.26
C GLY A 37 -4.17 7.89 10.59
N ILE A 38 -3.19 7.00 10.48
CA ILE A 38 -3.31 5.57 10.79
C ILE A 38 -3.10 5.37 12.29
N THR A 39 -4.10 4.77 12.92
CA THR A 39 -4.13 4.41 14.34
C THR A 39 -4.49 2.92 14.48
N PRO A 40 -4.27 2.30 15.64
CA PRO A 40 -4.75 0.94 15.88
C PRO A 40 -6.27 0.78 15.67
N ALA A 41 -7.06 1.83 15.87
CA ALA A 41 -8.52 1.79 15.78
C ALA A 41 -9.07 1.86 14.35
N ASN A 42 -8.35 2.49 13.41
CA ASN A 42 -8.78 2.66 12.02
C ASN A 42 -7.84 2.01 10.99
N GLY A 43 -6.72 1.43 11.45
CA GLY A 43 -5.64 1.02 10.59
C GLY A 43 -6.00 -0.10 9.62
N GLU A 44 -6.90 -1.00 10.01
CA GLU A 44 -7.38 -2.07 9.11
C GLU A 44 -8.20 -1.50 7.94
N ALA A 45 -9.15 -0.62 8.21
CA ALA A 45 -9.96 0.03 7.16
C ALA A 45 -9.08 0.87 6.22
N GLN A 46 -8.15 1.66 6.80
CA GLN A 46 -7.17 2.41 6.02
C GLN A 46 -6.32 1.48 5.15
N LEU A 47 -5.81 0.37 5.70
CA LEU A 47 -5.04 -0.64 4.97
C LEU A 47 -5.79 -1.22 3.77
N GLN A 48 -7.06 -1.58 3.96
CA GLN A 48 -7.91 -2.11 2.89
C GLN A 48 -8.09 -1.09 1.77
N GLU A 49 -8.31 0.18 2.11
CA GLU A 49 -8.38 1.26 1.13
C GLU A 49 -7.06 1.36 0.35
N ARG A 50 -5.90 1.19 1.01
CA ARG A 50 -4.59 1.22 0.32
C ARG A 50 -4.42 0.13 -0.69
N LEU A 51 -4.79 -1.07 -0.29
CA LEU A 51 -4.70 -2.24 -1.13
C LEU A 51 -5.63 -2.10 -2.33
N HIS A 52 -6.79 -1.45 -2.17
CA HIS A 52 -7.68 -1.11 -3.25
C HIS A 52 -7.06 -0.08 -4.23
N TRP A 53 -6.53 1.03 -3.73
CA TRP A 53 -5.85 2.03 -4.55
C TRP A 53 -4.64 1.47 -5.29
N LEU A 54 -3.84 0.62 -4.64
CA LEU A 54 -2.70 -0.04 -5.26
C LEU A 54 -3.14 -0.95 -6.42
N GLN A 55 -4.25 -1.68 -6.27
CA GLN A 55 -4.84 -2.47 -7.35
C GLN A 55 -5.33 -1.59 -8.50
N ALA A 56 -5.98 -0.47 -8.18
CA ALA A 56 -6.49 0.48 -9.17
C ALA A 56 -5.35 1.18 -9.95
N LEU A 57 -4.16 1.29 -9.37
CA LEU A 57 -2.99 1.89 -10.02
C LEU A 57 -2.40 1.02 -11.13
N VAL A 58 -2.59 -0.31 -11.09
CA VAL A 58 -2.02 -1.28 -12.05
C VAL A 58 -2.20 -0.85 -13.52
N PRO A 59 -3.41 -0.55 -14.02
CA PRO A 59 -3.60 -0.13 -15.42
C PRO A 59 -2.91 1.21 -15.75
N HIS A 60 -2.69 2.07 -14.75
CA HIS A 60 -2.11 3.41 -14.92
C HIS A 60 -0.60 3.44 -14.72
N HIS A 61 0.03 2.34 -14.29
CA HIS A 61 1.46 2.30 -13.99
C HIS A 61 2.32 2.79 -15.17
N ARG A 62 1.99 2.38 -16.39
CA ARG A 62 2.76 2.75 -17.59
C ARG A 62 2.63 4.22 -17.98
N SER A 63 1.62 4.93 -17.47
CA SER A 63 1.45 6.37 -17.72
C SER A 63 2.11 7.26 -16.66
N LEU A 64 2.67 6.68 -15.59
CA LEU A 64 3.35 7.44 -14.57
C LEU A 64 4.71 7.96 -15.09
N PRO A 65 5.16 9.16 -14.67
CA PRO A 65 6.46 9.72 -15.04
C PRO A 65 7.60 9.07 -14.25
N LEU A 66 7.69 7.74 -14.32
CA LEU A 66 8.71 6.93 -13.68
C LEU A 66 9.62 6.28 -14.74
N PRO A 67 10.88 5.97 -14.41
CA PRO A 67 11.71 5.16 -15.29
C PRO A 67 10.99 3.87 -15.71
N PRO A 68 11.14 3.40 -16.97
CA PRO A 68 10.49 2.17 -17.40
C PRO A 68 10.99 0.97 -16.59
N ALA A 69 10.13 0.40 -15.76
CA ALA A 69 10.38 -0.87 -15.07
C ALA A 69 9.04 -1.49 -14.63
N PRO A 70 8.98 -2.79 -14.32
CA PRO A 70 7.77 -3.42 -13.80
C PRO A 70 7.28 -2.78 -12.50
N MET A 71 5.96 -2.77 -12.27
CA MET A 71 5.31 -2.19 -11.09
C MET A 71 5.88 -2.72 -9.78
N GLU A 72 6.29 -3.99 -9.77
CA GLU A 72 6.87 -4.71 -8.63
C GLU A 72 8.11 -3.99 -8.06
N ARG A 73 8.88 -3.31 -8.93
CA ARG A 73 10.06 -2.53 -8.50
C ARG A 73 9.71 -1.25 -7.74
N TYR A 74 8.47 -0.79 -7.86
CA TYR A 74 7.99 0.46 -7.29
C TYR A 74 7.00 0.25 -6.15
N LEU A 75 6.71 -0.97 -5.72
CA LEU A 75 5.67 -1.25 -4.72
C LEU A 75 5.93 -0.53 -3.39
N GLU A 76 7.17 -0.49 -2.91
CA GLU A 76 7.47 0.28 -1.71
C GLU A 76 7.27 1.78 -1.90
N LEU A 77 7.60 2.30 -3.09
CA LEU A 77 7.39 3.70 -3.43
C LEU A 77 5.89 4.01 -3.47
N TYR A 78 5.08 3.25 -4.21
CA TYR A 78 3.63 3.44 -4.28
C TYR A 78 2.98 3.32 -2.92
N TRP A 79 3.42 2.35 -2.12
CA TRP A 79 2.94 2.20 -0.77
C TRP A 79 3.27 3.44 0.07
N ARG A 80 4.52 3.93 0.04
CA ARG A 80 4.93 5.10 0.83
C ARG A 80 4.36 6.43 0.33
N LEU A 81 4.09 6.56 -0.97
CA LEU A 81 3.46 7.73 -1.60
C LEU A 81 1.95 7.74 -1.36
N TRP A 82 1.50 7.43 -0.15
CA TRP A 82 0.13 7.59 0.30
C TRP A 82 -0.29 9.06 0.33
N LEU A 83 -0.08 9.81 -0.75
CA LEU A 83 -0.67 11.12 -0.88
C LEU A 83 -2.18 10.89 -0.80
N PRO A 84 -2.91 11.57 0.09
CA PRO A 84 -4.32 11.72 -0.13
C PRO A 84 -4.41 12.34 -1.53
N LEU A 85 -4.85 11.57 -2.53
CA LEU A 85 -5.41 12.14 -3.76
C LEU A 85 -6.78 12.75 -3.40
N ALA A 86 -6.82 13.52 -2.31
CA ALA A 86 -7.81 14.54 -2.05
C ALA A 86 -7.45 15.70 -2.97
N LEU A 87 -7.78 15.54 -4.24
CA LEU A 87 -8.20 16.63 -5.10
C LEU A 87 -9.64 16.34 -5.50
#